data_AF-A0AAD7A430-F1
#
_entry.id   AF-A0AAD7A430-F1
#
_cell.length_a   1.000
_cell.length_b   1.000
_cell.length_c   1.000
_cell.angle_alpha   90.00
_cell.angle_beta   90.00
_cell.angle_gamma   90.00
#
_symmetry.space_group_name_H-M   'P 1'
#
loop_
_entity.id
_entity.type
_entity.pdbx_description
1 polymer ?
#
loop_
_entity_poly.entity_id
_entity_poly.type
_entity_poly.pdbx_seq_one_letter_code
_entity_poly.pdbx_strand_id
1 'polypeptide(L)'
;MSQKLLSTYTPLVVFPVLSALALKLTIGNAVASGLAPELESQCPDTFESLPYRLQYTGSNAIDVTLCTLVSFFHLAFTPPVRPLLTYFLATFFPLFAIPAFEAVRTGRPIVLALPVVLGLAGQLWTIGAMIPLYWLAFILSGAASAKPSPSASSSVSSAHAQAVSFSLLAGAVAPSVSLLMLEDPYVTALWQLFPVWQLAAQAGHLLVRPAKPGPGVPANGFGWVQAFYVVTFVVGSSIHVGTLFAAPSLRDVFLPSVAPRIGEAPELNVLNLLQWDAVFAFGSTLLATVWFARTTSQALTIVLWNIVGSVVVGPGAAIAAVALWRESYLHTEIPEEQNKS
;
A
#
# COMPACT_ATOMS: atom_id res chain seq x y z
N MET A 1 31.54 12.25 6.14
CA MET A 1 30.49 11.59 6.94
C MET A 1 29.87 10.49 6.09
N SER A 2 29.87 9.26 6.59
CA SER A 2 29.93 8.04 5.78
C SER A 2 28.60 7.70 5.09
N GLN A 3 28.65 7.24 3.83
CA GLN A 3 27.53 6.65 3.09
C GLN A 3 26.76 5.61 3.90
N LYS A 4 27.46 4.87 4.79
CA LYS A 4 26.85 3.91 5.73
C LYS A 4 25.86 4.55 6.70
N LEU A 5 26.12 5.78 7.14
CA LEU A 5 25.25 6.48 8.07
C LEU A 5 23.88 6.75 7.45
N LEU A 6 23.88 7.24 6.21
CA LEU A 6 22.66 7.52 5.45
C LEU A 6 21.94 6.25 4.98
N SER A 7 22.68 5.22 4.56
CA SER A 7 22.08 4.02 3.98
C SER A 7 21.58 3.01 5.03
N THR A 8 22.16 3.01 6.24
CA THR A 8 21.88 1.97 7.26
C THR A 8 21.27 2.55 8.53
N TYR A 9 21.90 3.57 9.14
CA TYR A 9 21.44 4.07 10.44
C TYR A 9 20.20 4.96 10.33
N THR A 10 20.13 5.81 9.31
CA THR A 10 18.94 6.65 9.08
C THR A 10 17.65 5.82 8.98
N PRO A 11 17.53 4.80 8.11
CA PRO A 11 16.30 4.02 8.03
C PRO A 11 15.98 3.26 9.33
N LEU A 12 16.99 2.73 10.03
CA LEU A 12 16.83 2.03 11.32
C LEU A 12 16.22 2.89 12.42
N VAL A 13 16.39 4.22 12.36
CA VAL A 13 15.76 5.14 13.31
C VAL A 13 14.42 5.63 12.77
N VAL A 14 14.40 6.11 11.53
CA VAL A 14 13.26 6.84 10.97
C VAL A 14 12.04 5.95 10.82
N PHE A 15 12.15 4.78 10.19
CA PHE A 15 10.99 3.95 9.85
C PHE A 15 10.33 3.28 11.08
N PRO A 16 11.08 2.76 12.08
CA PRO A 16 10.47 2.32 13.33
C PRO A 16 9.77 3.44 14.10
N VAL A 17 10.35 4.65 14.13
CA VAL A 17 9.68 5.81 14.75
C VAL A 17 8.39 6.16 14.02
N LEU A 18 8.40 6.17 12.68
CA LEU A 18 7.18 6.40 11.90
C LEU A 18 6.11 5.32 12.17
N SER A 19 6.50 4.05 12.26
CA SER A 19 5.57 2.95 12.60
C SER A 19 4.97 3.12 14.01
N ALA A 20 5.81 3.43 15.01
CA ALA A 20 5.36 3.67 16.37
C ALA A 20 4.44 4.89 16.48
N LEU A 21 4.76 5.97 15.77
CA LEU A 21 3.92 7.16 15.69
C LEU A 21 2.59 6.87 14.98
N ALA A 22 2.60 6.07 13.92
CA ALA A 22 1.39 5.63 13.24
C ALA A 22 0.46 4.91 14.23
N LEU A 23 0.95 3.87 14.92
CA LEU A 23 0.16 3.13 15.92
C LEU A 23 -0.38 4.03 17.03
N LYS A 24 0.44 4.98 17.52
CA LYS A 24 0.00 5.94 18.54
C LYS A 24 -1.13 6.83 18.03
N LEU A 25 -1.02 7.36 16.82
CA LEU A 25 -1.96 8.35 16.26
C LEU A 25 -3.19 7.72 15.61
N THR A 26 -3.14 6.44 15.23
CA THR A 26 -4.30 5.67 14.77
C THR A 26 -4.97 4.97 15.94
N ILE A 27 -4.39 3.86 16.42
CA ILE A 27 -4.97 3.00 17.46
C ILE A 27 -5.03 3.74 18.80
N GLY A 28 -3.95 4.42 19.19
CA GLY A 28 -3.91 5.15 20.47
C GLY A 28 -4.98 6.26 20.53
N ASN A 29 -5.19 7.00 19.44
CA ASN A 29 -6.27 8.00 19.36
C ASN A 29 -7.65 7.36 19.33
N ALA A 30 -7.84 6.22 18.63
CA ALA A 30 -9.11 5.50 18.62
C ALA A 30 -9.51 4.96 20.01
N VAL A 31 -8.54 4.51 20.80
CA VAL A 31 -8.76 4.14 22.20
C VAL A 31 -9.09 5.38 23.02
N ALA A 32 -8.30 6.45 22.90
CA ALA A 32 -8.47 7.66 23.70
C ALA A 32 -9.76 8.43 23.41
N SER A 33 -10.30 8.36 22.18
CA SER A 33 -11.55 9.02 21.82
C SER A 33 -12.81 8.23 22.17
N GLY A 34 -12.66 6.95 22.52
CA GLY A 34 -13.79 6.05 22.78
C GLY A 34 -14.24 5.21 21.58
N LEU A 35 -13.63 5.39 20.40
CA LEU A 35 -14.00 4.59 19.21
C LEU A 35 -13.73 3.09 19.41
N ALA A 36 -12.57 2.71 19.96
CA ALA A 36 -12.25 1.30 20.18
C ALA A 36 -13.26 0.58 21.10
N PRO A 37 -13.55 1.07 22.33
CA PRO A 37 -14.55 0.43 23.18
C PRO A 37 -15.96 0.47 22.59
N GLU A 38 -16.29 1.48 21.78
CA GLU A 38 -17.57 1.52 21.06
C GLU A 38 -17.67 0.41 20.01
N LEU A 39 -16.63 0.20 19.20
CA LEU A 39 -16.59 -0.91 18.22
C LEU A 39 -16.64 -2.27 18.92
N GLU A 40 -15.91 -2.43 20.04
CA GLU A 40 -15.95 -3.66 20.86
C GLU A 40 -17.35 -3.92 21.41
N SER A 41 -18.07 -2.88 21.83
CA SER A 41 -19.44 -3.01 22.36
C SER A 41 -20.45 -3.50 21.31
N GLN A 42 -20.18 -3.28 20.02
CA GLN A 42 -20.99 -3.79 18.92
C GLN A 42 -20.72 -5.28 18.62
N CYS A 43 -19.68 -5.86 19.21
CA CYS A 43 -19.18 -7.20 18.90
C CYS A 43 -18.99 -8.04 20.18
N PRO A 44 -20.05 -8.24 20.99
CA PRO A 44 -19.97 -9.06 22.19
C PRO A 44 -19.63 -10.52 21.85
N ASP A 45 -19.13 -11.25 22.83
CA ASP A 45 -18.83 -12.69 22.69
C ASP A 45 -20.09 -13.52 22.39
N THR A 46 -21.25 -13.04 22.82
CA THR A 46 -22.55 -13.66 22.53
C THR A 46 -23.02 -13.31 21.11
N PHE A 47 -23.62 -14.27 20.41
CA PHE A 47 -24.32 -14.03 19.15
C PHE A 47 -25.70 -13.39 19.44
N GLU A 48 -25.68 -12.18 20.00
CA GLU A 48 -26.87 -11.35 20.11
C GLU A 48 -27.23 -10.75 18.76
N SER A 49 -28.48 -10.33 18.59
CA SER A 49 -29.01 -9.79 17.33
C SER A 49 -28.50 -8.35 17.06
N LEU A 50 -27.19 -8.17 16.99
CA LEU A 50 -26.54 -6.93 16.58
C LEU A 50 -26.24 -6.97 15.07
N PRO A 51 -26.30 -5.82 14.36
CA PRO A 51 -26.25 -5.80 12.90
C PRO A 51 -25.02 -6.45 12.27
N TYR A 52 -23.86 -6.37 12.92
CA TYR A 52 -22.58 -6.85 12.38
C TYR A 52 -22.02 -8.08 13.11
N ARG A 53 -22.68 -8.53 14.18
CA ARG A 53 -22.30 -9.73 14.92
C ARG A 53 -22.83 -10.98 14.21
N LEU A 54 -22.18 -11.34 13.11
CA LEU A 54 -22.55 -12.47 12.26
C LEU A 54 -21.61 -13.66 12.47
N GLN A 55 -22.06 -14.85 12.04
CA GLN A 55 -21.23 -16.06 12.01
C GLN A 55 -20.48 -16.14 10.67
N TYR A 56 -19.37 -15.41 10.57
CA TYR A 56 -18.58 -15.36 9.34
C TYR A 56 -17.85 -16.69 9.06
N THR A 57 -17.31 -17.31 10.12
CA THR A 57 -16.49 -18.52 10.06
C THR A 57 -16.92 -19.61 11.03
N GLY A 58 -17.66 -19.26 12.09
CA GLY A 58 -18.03 -20.16 13.17
C GLY A 58 -17.00 -20.24 14.30
N SER A 59 -15.84 -19.58 14.17
CA SER A 59 -14.88 -19.41 15.27
C SER A 59 -15.14 -18.09 15.98
N ASN A 60 -15.49 -18.13 17.28
CA ASN A 60 -15.84 -16.92 18.03
C ASN A 60 -14.77 -15.82 17.95
N ALA A 61 -13.49 -16.18 18.14
CA ALA A 61 -12.39 -15.21 18.11
C ALA A 61 -12.24 -14.52 16.74
N ILE A 62 -12.40 -15.27 15.65
CA ILE A 62 -12.30 -14.74 14.29
C ILE A 62 -13.55 -13.89 13.98
N ASP A 63 -14.73 -14.37 14.35
CA ASP A 63 -15.98 -13.69 14.08
C ASP A 63 -16.11 -12.36 14.85
N VAL A 64 -15.58 -12.29 16.09
CA VAL A 64 -15.48 -11.03 16.85
C VAL A 64 -14.53 -10.04 16.16
N THR A 65 -13.35 -10.50 15.72
CA THR A 65 -12.40 -9.64 15.00
C THR A 65 -12.98 -9.12 13.69
N LEU A 66 -13.63 -10.00 12.90
CA LEU A 66 -14.32 -9.60 11.67
C LEU A 66 -15.47 -8.66 11.94
N CYS A 67 -16.26 -8.89 13.00
CA CYS A 67 -17.30 -7.95 13.44
C CYS A 67 -16.72 -6.56 13.69
N THR A 68 -15.62 -6.43 14.45
CA THR A 68 -14.99 -5.13 14.72
C THR A 68 -14.56 -4.42 13.45
N LEU A 69 -13.91 -5.14 12.52
CA LEU A 69 -13.48 -4.61 11.23
C LEU A 69 -14.67 -4.20 10.36
N VAL A 70 -15.72 -5.02 10.31
CA VAL A 70 -16.96 -4.71 9.57
C VAL A 70 -17.62 -3.47 10.14
N SER A 71 -17.81 -3.38 11.46
CA SER A 71 -18.37 -2.21 12.13
C SER A 71 -17.57 -0.94 11.81
N PHE A 72 -16.24 -1.01 11.82
CA PHE A 72 -15.36 0.10 11.44
C PHE A 72 -15.61 0.57 10.00
N PHE A 73 -15.64 -0.35 9.02
CA PHE A 73 -15.85 0.02 7.62
C PHE A 73 -17.27 0.50 7.34
N HIS A 74 -18.28 -0.01 8.06
CA HIS A 74 -19.64 0.49 7.95
C HIS A 74 -19.79 1.93 8.48
N LEU A 75 -19.05 2.31 9.52
CA LEU A 75 -18.90 3.73 9.89
C LEU A 75 -18.16 4.52 8.79
N ALA A 76 -17.18 3.91 8.11
CA ALA A 76 -16.44 4.55 7.02
C ALA A 76 -17.25 4.75 5.72
N PHE A 77 -18.37 4.04 5.55
CA PHE A 77 -19.29 4.26 4.42
C PHE A 77 -20.21 5.47 4.61
N THR A 78 -20.27 6.03 5.82
CA THR A 78 -21.07 7.21 6.11
C THR A 78 -20.57 8.45 5.34
N PRO A 79 -21.44 9.43 5.03
CA PRO A 79 -21.08 10.59 4.20
C PRO A 79 -19.83 11.38 4.64
N PRO A 80 -19.55 11.58 5.95
CA PRO A 80 -18.35 12.32 6.36
C PRO A 80 -17.03 11.62 6.01
N VAL A 81 -17.03 10.28 5.94
CA VAL A 81 -15.81 9.47 5.80
C VAL A 81 -15.61 8.96 4.39
N ARG A 82 -16.72 8.63 3.71
CA ARG A 82 -16.74 7.99 2.40
C ARG A 82 -15.85 8.66 1.34
N PRO A 83 -15.76 10.00 1.25
CA PRO A 83 -14.87 10.65 0.28
C PRO A 83 -13.40 10.26 0.47
N LEU A 84 -12.91 10.26 1.72
CA LEU A 84 -11.54 9.86 2.02
C LEU A 84 -11.34 8.37 1.78
N LEU A 85 -12.28 7.52 2.22
CA LEU A 85 -12.19 6.07 1.99
C LEU A 85 -12.08 5.74 0.49
N THR A 86 -12.94 6.35 -0.32
CA THR A 86 -12.96 6.16 -1.79
C THR A 86 -11.66 6.67 -2.41
N TYR A 87 -11.21 7.87 -2.02
CA TYR A 87 -9.95 8.43 -2.49
C TYR A 87 -8.76 7.53 -2.11
N PHE A 88 -8.73 7.06 -0.86
CA PHE A 88 -7.65 6.22 -0.35
C PHE A 88 -7.61 4.91 -1.13
N LEU A 89 -8.76 4.20 -1.23
CA LEU A 89 -8.89 2.94 -1.95
C LEU A 89 -8.58 3.04 -3.46
N ALA A 90 -8.72 4.21 -4.06
CA ALA A 90 -8.45 4.35 -5.48
C ALA A 90 -7.03 4.85 -5.80
N THR A 91 -6.30 5.40 -4.80
CA THR A 91 -4.96 5.96 -4.99
C THR A 91 -3.85 5.15 -4.32
N PHE A 92 -4.18 4.16 -3.49
CA PHE A 92 -3.20 3.40 -2.72
C PHE A 92 -2.45 2.31 -3.50
N PHE A 93 -2.83 2.01 -4.76
CA PHE A 93 -2.25 0.91 -5.53
C PHE A 93 -0.72 0.86 -5.59
N PRO A 94 0.00 2.00 -5.77
CA PRO A 94 1.47 2.00 -5.76
C PRO A 94 2.07 1.45 -4.46
N LEU A 95 1.37 1.59 -3.33
CA LEU A 95 1.81 1.08 -2.02
C LEU A 95 1.91 -0.45 -2.01
N PHE A 96 1.10 -1.14 -2.82
CA PHE A 96 1.09 -2.60 -2.93
C PHE A 96 1.80 -3.09 -4.19
N ALA A 97 1.78 -2.30 -5.27
CA ALA A 97 2.44 -2.66 -6.51
C ALA A 97 3.94 -2.80 -6.34
N ILE A 98 4.59 -1.88 -5.60
CA ILE A 98 6.04 -1.97 -5.37
C ILE A 98 6.39 -3.26 -4.61
N PRO A 99 5.84 -3.56 -3.42
CA PRO A 99 6.05 -4.85 -2.76
C PRO A 99 5.76 -6.05 -3.66
N ALA A 100 4.68 -6.04 -4.44
CA ALA A 100 4.30 -7.18 -5.27
C ALA A 100 5.29 -7.43 -6.42
N PHE A 101 5.77 -6.39 -7.10
CA PHE A 101 6.79 -6.55 -8.14
C PHE A 101 8.15 -6.93 -7.57
N GLU A 102 8.53 -6.38 -6.41
CA GLU A 102 9.78 -6.76 -5.73
C GLU A 102 9.74 -8.22 -5.23
N ALA A 103 8.57 -8.68 -4.78
CA ALA A 103 8.31 -10.04 -4.35
C ALA A 103 8.39 -11.10 -5.47
N VAL A 104 8.53 -10.70 -6.73
CA VAL A 104 8.71 -11.64 -7.86
C VAL A 104 10.06 -11.49 -8.55
N ARG A 105 10.92 -10.56 -8.12
CA ARG A 105 12.27 -10.47 -8.66
C ARG A 105 13.09 -11.71 -8.32
N THR A 106 13.94 -12.10 -9.27
CA THR A 106 14.98 -13.12 -9.05
C THR A 106 15.91 -12.65 -7.93
N GLY A 107 16.41 -13.55 -7.07
CA GLY A 107 17.41 -13.19 -6.05
C GLY A 107 16.94 -12.25 -4.93
N ARG A 108 15.63 -11.96 -4.86
CA ARG A 108 15.06 -11.18 -3.76
C ARG A 108 15.32 -11.83 -2.39
N PRO A 109 15.48 -11.03 -1.33
CA PRO A 109 15.54 -11.55 0.03
C PRO A 109 14.18 -12.12 0.46
N ILE A 110 14.18 -13.13 1.34
CA ILE A 110 12.97 -13.80 1.82
C ILE A 110 11.98 -12.83 2.51
N VAL A 111 12.50 -11.80 3.19
CA VAL A 111 11.68 -10.80 3.89
C VAL A 111 10.79 -9.99 2.92
N LEU A 112 11.19 -9.86 1.65
CA LEU A 112 10.41 -9.17 0.62
C LEU A 112 9.55 -10.13 -0.21
N ALA A 113 9.67 -11.44 0.00
CA ALA A 113 8.99 -12.44 -0.82
C ALA A 113 7.52 -12.65 -0.43
N LEU A 114 7.06 -12.09 0.71
CA LEU A 114 5.75 -12.36 1.29
C LEU A 114 4.91 -11.08 1.50
N PRO A 115 4.53 -10.36 0.42
CA PRO A 115 3.69 -9.17 0.53
C PRO A 115 2.31 -9.47 1.12
N VAL A 116 1.83 -10.73 1.05
CA VAL A 116 0.60 -11.17 1.71
C VAL A 116 0.67 -11.01 3.24
N VAL A 117 1.82 -11.28 3.85
CA VAL A 117 2.01 -11.13 5.30
C VAL A 117 1.94 -9.66 5.68
N LEU A 118 2.56 -8.78 4.88
CA LEU A 118 2.47 -7.34 5.06
C LEU A 118 1.02 -6.86 4.96
N GLY A 119 0.28 -7.30 3.94
CA GLY A 119 -1.13 -6.94 3.76
C GLY A 119 -1.99 -7.38 4.94
N LEU A 120 -1.88 -8.64 5.36
CA LEU A 120 -2.65 -9.18 6.49
C LEU A 120 -2.30 -8.48 7.82
N ALA A 121 -1.01 -8.23 8.06
CA ALA A 121 -0.57 -7.45 9.21
C ALA A 121 -1.11 -6.01 9.16
N GLY A 122 -1.19 -5.42 7.96
CA GLY A 122 -1.78 -4.10 7.74
C GLY A 122 -3.27 -4.04 8.08
N GLN A 123 -4.02 -5.12 7.85
CA GLN A 123 -5.44 -5.21 8.25
C GLN A 123 -5.62 -5.34 9.77
N LEU A 124 -4.70 -6.02 10.45
CA LEU A 124 -4.78 -6.25 11.91
C LEU A 124 -4.31 -5.05 12.73
N TRP A 125 -3.30 -4.34 12.25
CA TRP A 125 -2.78 -3.15 12.91
C TRP A 125 -3.28 -1.91 12.19
N THR A 126 -2.50 -1.37 11.25
CA THR A 126 -2.96 -0.46 10.20
C THR A 126 -1.93 -0.48 9.06
N ILE A 127 -2.30 -0.07 7.84
CA ILE A 127 -1.36 -0.01 6.71
C ILE A 127 -0.27 1.04 6.96
N GLY A 128 -0.63 2.18 7.55
CA GLY A 128 0.28 3.27 7.91
C GLY A 128 1.33 2.86 8.93
N ALA A 129 1.05 1.89 9.82
CA ALA A 129 2.05 1.32 10.72
C ALA A 129 2.97 0.31 10.01
N MET A 130 2.42 -0.48 9.09
CA MET A 130 3.14 -1.60 8.47
C MET A 130 4.00 -1.21 7.27
N ILE A 131 3.57 -0.23 6.47
CA ILE A 131 4.33 0.25 5.30
C ILE A 131 5.72 0.79 5.67
N PRO A 132 5.89 1.59 6.75
CA PRO A 132 7.23 1.98 7.20
C PRO A 132 8.15 0.79 7.49
N LEU A 133 7.63 -0.28 8.11
CA LEU A 133 8.42 -1.48 8.41
C LEU A 133 8.80 -2.25 7.15
N TYR A 134 7.91 -2.30 6.15
CA TYR A 134 8.26 -2.81 4.83
C TYR A 134 9.41 -2.01 4.21
N TRP A 135 9.34 -0.68 4.23
CA TRP A 135 10.40 0.17 3.68
C TRP A 135 11.73 0.02 4.40
N LEU A 136 11.70 -0.17 5.73
CA LEU A 136 12.89 -0.52 6.49
C LEU A 136 13.54 -1.80 5.96
N ALA A 137 12.78 -2.88 5.83
CA ALA A 137 13.28 -4.15 5.32
C ALA A 137 13.79 -4.02 3.87
N PHE A 138 13.04 -3.29 3.04
CA PHE A 138 13.38 -3.03 1.65
C PHE A 138 14.71 -2.29 1.50
N ILE A 139 14.91 -1.22 2.27
CA ILE A 139 16.15 -0.42 2.23
C ILE A 139 17.33 -1.22 2.80
N LEU A 140 17.17 -1.85 3.96
CA LEU A 140 18.25 -2.60 4.61
C LEU A 140 18.69 -3.85 3.82
N SER A 141 17.79 -4.42 3.03
CA SER A 141 18.15 -5.50 2.11
C SER A 141 18.98 -5.06 0.91
N GLY A 142 19.11 -3.76 0.68
CA GLY A 142 19.77 -3.19 -0.50
C GLY A 142 18.90 -3.12 -1.76
N ALA A 143 17.66 -3.63 -1.72
CA ALA A 143 16.75 -3.62 -2.87
C ALA A 143 16.40 -2.20 -3.36
N ALA A 144 16.39 -1.21 -2.45
CA ALA A 144 16.19 0.19 -2.81
C ALA A 144 17.32 0.76 -3.69
N SER A 145 18.57 0.37 -3.41
CA SER A 145 19.76 0.82 -4.12
C SER A 145 20.27 -0.19 -5.14
N ALA A 146 19.39 -1.10 -5.60
CA ALA A 146 19.72 -2.08 -6.63
C ALA A 146 20.32 -1.38 -7.85
N LYS A 147 21.49 -1.86 -8.29
CA LYS A 147 22.17 -1.35 -9.48
C LYS A 147 21.55 -1.98 -10.72
N PRO A 148 21.60 -1.30 -11.88
CA PRO A 148 21.37 -1.96 -13.16
C PRO A 148 22.27 -3.19 -13.23
N SER A 149 21.68 -4.35 -13.48
CA SER A 149 22.43 -5.58 -13.68
C SER A 149 22.04 -6.15 -15.03
N PRO A 150 23.01 -6.45 -15.91
CA PRO A 150 22.74 -7.22 -17.11
C PRO A 150 22.38 -8.67 -16.77
N SER A 151 22.64 -9.12 -15.53
CA SER A 151 22.22 -10.45 -15.07
C SER A 151 20.73 -10.45 -14.70
N ALA A 152 20.07 -11.59 -14.94
CA ALA A 152 18.64 -11.82 -14.66
C ALA A 152 18.22 -11.59 -13.19
N SER A 153 19.15 -11.30 -12.27
CA SER A 153 18.93 -11.17 -10.84
C SER A 153 18.17 -9.90 -10.41
N SER A 154 17.97 -8.92 -11.28
CA SER A 154 17.08 -7.77 -10.99
C SER A 154 15.84 -7.76 -11.88
N SER A 155 15.72 -8.67 -12.83
CA SER A 155 14.63 -8.65 -13.81
C SER A 155 13.34 -9.27 -13.26
N VAL A 156 12.21 -8.70 -13.66
CA VAL A 156 10.89 -9.34 -13.52
C VAL A 156 10.55 -9.97 -14.87
N SER A 157 10.27 -11.27 -14.89
CA SER A 157 9.86 -11.93 -16.14
C SER A 157 8.49 -11.45 -16.62
N SER A 158 8.22 -11.52 -17.92
CA SER A 158 6.92 -11.12 -18.49
C SER A 158 5.72 -11.83 -17.84
N ALA A 159 5.81 -13.13 -17.58
CA ALA A 159 4.75 -13.89 -16.93
C ALA A 159 4.49 -13.43 -15.49
N HIS A 160 5.54 -13.16 -14.71
CA HIS A 160 5.40 -12.62 -13.36
C HIS A 160 4.86 -11.19 -13.37
N ALA A 161 5.30 -10.34 -14.29
CA ALA A 161 4.80 -8.97 -14.40
C ALA A 161 3.29 -8.95 -14.66
N GLN A 162 2.82 -9.80 -15.59
CA GLN A 162 1.39 -9.96 -15.84
C GLN A 162 0.64 -10.57 -14.68
N ALA A 163 1.20 -11.59 -14.02
CA ALA A 163 0.57 -12.22 -12.86
C ALA A 163 0.38 -11.23 -11.71
N VAL A 164 1.38 -10.37 -11.45
CA VAL A 164 1.28 -9.30 -10.44
C VAL A 164 0.23 -8.26 -10.83
N SER A 165 0.24 -7.79 -12.08
CA SER A 165 -0.78 -6.85 -12.56
C SER A 165 -2.19 -7.44 -12.44
N PHE A 166 -2.37 -8.69 -12.87
CA PHE A 166 -3.63 -9.41 -12.75
C PHE A 166 -4.05 -9.59 -11.29
N SER A 167 -3.12 -9.96 -10.41
CA SER A 167 -3.44 -10.14 -8.99
C SER A 167 -3.84 -8.85 -8.30
N LEU A 168 -3.24 -7.71 -8.65
CA LEU A 168 -3.64 -6.42 -8.10
C LEU A 168 -5.03 -6.02 -8.59
N LEU A 169 -5.35 -6.25 -9.86
CA LEU A 169 -6.70 -5.99 -10.40
C LEU A 169 -7.75 -6.92 -9.78
N ALA A 170 -7.55 -8.24 -9.87
CA ALA A 170 -8.54 -9.23 -9.45
C ALA A 170 -8.60 -9.39 -7.92
N GLY A 171 -7.48 -9.27 -7.23
CA GLY A 171 -7.36 -9.51 -5.79
C GLY A 171 -7.37 -8.25 -4.92
N ALA A 172 -7.21 -7.05 -5.50
CA ALA A 172 -7.26 -5.79 -4.76
C ALA A 172 -8.36 -4.86 -5.27
N VAL A 173 -8.32 -4.49 -6.56
CA VAL A 173 -9.27 -3.54 -7.15
C VAL A 173 -10.69 -4.08 -7.09
N ALA A 174 -10.94 -5.28 -7.61
CA ALA A 174 -12.29 -5.85 -7.68
C ALA A 174 -12.94 -6.02 -6.29
N PRO A 175 -12.24 -6.56 -5.27
CA PRO A 175 -12.77 -6.58 -3.90
C PRO A 175 -13.05 -5.17 -3.37
N SER A 176 -12.17 -4.20 -3.61
CA SER A 176 -12.35 -2.83 -3.09
C SER A 176 -13.51 -2.08 -3.76
N VAL A 177 -13.74 -2.32 -5.05
CA VAL A 177 -14.94 -1.82 -5.74
C VAL A 177 -16.19 -2.48 -5.15
N SER A 178 -16.16 -3.80 -4.93
CA SER A 178 -17.29 -4.53 -4.34
C SER A 178 -17.62 -4.02 -2.93
N LEU A 179 -16.59 -3.76 -2.12
CA LEU A 179 -16.72 -3.14 -0.79
C LEU A 179 -17.49 -1.82 -0.86
N LEU A 180 -17.09 -0.91 -1.76
CA LEU A 180 -17.68 0.43 -1.88
C LEU A 180 -19.08 0.47 -2.51
N MET A 181 -19.41 -0.52 -3.34
CA MET A 181 -20.69 -0.56 -4.08
C MET A 181 -21.77 -1.33 -3.34
N LEU A 182 -21.40 -2.40 -2.63
CA LEU A 182 -22.36 -3.30 -1.99
C LEU A 182 -22.62 -2.93 -0.53
N GLU A 183 -21.63 -2.39 0.18
CA GLU A 183 -21.74 -2.02 1.61
C GLU A 183 -22.35 -3.14 2.47
N ASP A 184 -22.11 -4.39 2.07
CA ASP A 184 -22.65 -5.58 2.73
C ASP A 184 -21.64 -6.11 3.78
N PRO A 185 -22.09 -6.54 4.97
CA PRO A 185 -21.22 -7.06 6.02
C PRO A 185 -20.35 -8.25 5.59
N TYR A 186 -20.89 -9.19 4.81
CA TYR A 186 -20.14 -10.35 4.34
C TYR A 186 -19.12 -9.96 3.28
N VAL A 187 -19.48 -9.05 2.37
CA VAL A 187 -18.55 -8.50 1.38
C VAL A 187 -17.40 -7.76 2.09
N THR A 188 -17.71 -6.99 3.14
CA THR A 188 -16.71 -6.28 3.95
C THR A 188 -15.78 -7.25 4.69
N ALA A 189 -16.32 -8.33 5.26
CA ALA A 189 -15.52 -9.38 5.88
C ALA A 189 -14.61 -10.10 4.87
N LEU A 190 -15.14 -10.45 3.69
CA LEU A 190 -14.37 -11.06 2.61
C LEU A 190 -13.28 -10.12 2.07
N TRP A 191 -13.53 -8.81 2.05
CA TRP A 191 -12.53 -7.82 1.65
C TRP A 191 -11.31 -7.79 2.59
N GLN A 192 -11.47 -8.11 3.88
CA GLN A 192 -10.33 -8.19 4.81
C GLN A 192 -9.26 -9.21 4.37
N LEU A 193 -9.64 -10.18 3.53
CA LEU A 193 -8.75 -11.19 2.97
C LEU A 193 -8.19 -10.82 1.59
N PHE A 194 -8.30 -9.56 1.15
CA PHE A 194 -7.79 -9.13 -0.16
C PHE A 194 -6.32 -9.50 -0.43
N PRO A 195 -5.38 -9.48 0.54
CA PRO A 195 -4.00 -9.93 0.28
C PRO A 195 -3.92 -11.41 -0.10
N VAL A 196 -4.84 -12.24 0.43
CA VAL A 196 -4.97 -13.66 0.08
C VAL A 196 -5.58 -13.80 -1.31
N TRP A 197 -6.58 -13.00 -1.66
CA TRP A 197 -7.14 -12.98 -3.02
C TRP A 197 -6.11 -12.58 -4.07
N GLN A 198 -5.22 -11.62 -3.76
CA GLN A 198 -4.08 -11.29 -4.62
C GLN A 198 -3.16 -12.49 -4.81
N LEU A 199 -2.73 -13.15 -3.73
CA LEU A 199 -1.86 -14.33 -3.81
C LEU A 199 -2.50 -15.45 -4.64
N ALA A 200 -3.79 -15.73 -4.40
CA ALA A 200 -4.53 -16.75 -5.12
C ALA A 200 -4.66 -16.41 -6.61
N ALA A 201 -4.99 -15.16 -6.96
CA ALA A 201 -5.07 -14.71 -8.34
C ALA A 201 -3.72 -14.77 -9.06
N GLN A 202 -2.64 -14.40 -8.37
CA GLN A 202 -1.28 -14.49 -8.91
C GLN A 202 -0.89 -15.94 -9.19
N ALA A 203 -1.12 -16.84 -8.22
CA ALA A 203 -0.84 -18.26 -8.36
C ALA A 203 -1.67 -18.87 -9.49
N GLY A 204 -2.98 -18.60 -9.53
CA GLY A 204 -3.89 -19.05 -10.58
C GLY A 204 -3.44 -18.61 -11.97
N HIS A 205 -3.02 -17.35 -12.12
CA HIS A 205 -2.48 -16.86 -13.39
C HIS A 205 -1.21 -17.62 -13.80
N LEU A 206 -0.28 -17.89 -12.88
CA LEU A 206 0.95 -18.61 -13.16
C LEU A 206 0.76 -20.11 -13.46
N LEU A 207 -0.34 -20.71 -12.99
CA LEU A 207 -0.73 -22.07 -13.40
C LEU A 207 -1.11 -22.13 -14.88
N VAL A 208 -1.79 -21.09 -15.40
CA VAL A 208 -2.18 -21.00 -16.82
C VAL A 208 -1.03 -20.52 -17.69
N ARG A 209 -0.24 -19.56 -17.21
CA ARG A 209 0.92 -18.99 -17.91
C ARG A 209 2.18 -19.14 -17.06
N PRO A 210 2.89 -20.28 -17.15
CA PRO A 210 4.10 -20.53 -16.39
C PRO A 210 5.21 -19.51 -16.67
N ALA A 211 6.05 -19.27 -15.67
CA ALA A 211 7.13 -18.29 -15.76
C ALA A 211 8.30 -18.67 -16.67
N LYS A 212 8.37 -19.93 -17.12
CA LYS A 212 9.46 -20.38 -18.00
C LYS A 212 9.27 -19.75 -19.38
N PRO A 213 10.22 -18.93 -19.88
CA PRO A 213 10.11 -18.36 -21.21
C PRO A 213 10.13 -19.49 -22.24
N GLY A 214 9.07 -19.58 -23.05
CA GLY A 214 9.06 -20.42 -24.24
C GLY A 214 9.93 -19.80 -25.34
N PRO A 215 10.23 -20.55 -26.42
CA PRO A 215 10.94 -20.01 -27.58
C PRO A 215 10.23 -18.76 -28.13
N GLY A 216 10.95 -17.64 -28.23
CA GLY A 216 10.42 -16.38 -28.78
C GLY A 216 9.59 -15.51 -27.83
N VAL A 217 9.41 -15.91 -26.56
CA VAL A 217 8.73 -15.06 -25.57
C VAL A 217 9.73 -14.06 -24.97
N PRO A 218 9.45 -12.75 -24.95
CA PRO A 218 10.31 -11.77 -24.29
C PRO A 218 10.56 -12.17 -22.84
N ALA A 219 11.85 -12.33 -22.50
CA ALA A 219 12.25 -12.74 -21.16
C ALA A 219 11.93 -11.65 -20.13
N ASN A 220 12.01 -10.37 -20.52
CA ASN A 220 11.75 -9.24 -19.63
C ASN A 220 10.25 -8.86 -19.60
N GLY A 221 9.76 -8.52 -18.42
CA GLY A 221 8.40 -8.02 -18.18
C GLY A 221 8.31 -6.51 -18.06
N PHE A 222 9.39 -5.79 -18.38
CA PHE A 222 9.52 -4.35 -18.14
C PHE A 222 8.39 -3.54 -18.77
N GLY A 223 8.03 -3.81 -20.03
CA GLY A 223 6.92 -3.11 -20.70
C GLY A 223 5.57 -3.25 -19.95
N TRP A 224 5.32 -4.41 -19.33
CA TRP A 224 4.12 -4.61 -18.49
C TRP A 224 4.19 -3.83 -17.19
N VAL A 225 5.35 -3.81 -16.53
CA VAL A 225 5.55 -3.02 -15.31
C VAL A 225 5.39 -1.52 -15.60
N GLN A 226 5.94 -1.04 -16.71
CA GLN A 226 5.78 0.34 -17.15
C GLN A 226 4.31 0.68 -17.41
N ALA A 227 3.62 -0.13 -18.21
CA ALA A 227 2.21 0.08 -18.51
C ALA A 227 1.37 0.13 -17.23
N PHE A 228 1.64 -0.76 -16.27
CA PHE A 228 0.95 -0.77 -14.98
C PHE A 228 1.14 0.53 -14.20
N TYR A 229 2.38 1.02 -14.05
CA TYR A 229 2.63 2.27 -13.33
C TYR A 229 2.09 3.50 -14.07
N VAL A 230 2.10 3.52 -15.41
CA VAL A 230 1.47 4.59 -16.21
C VAL A 230 -0.04 4.61 -15.97
N VAL A 231 -0.72 3.47 -16.05
CA VAL A 231 -2.16 3.38 -15.76
C VAL A 231 -2.45 3.83 -14.33
N THR A 232 -1.67 3.37 -13.36
CA THR A 232 -1.82 3.74 -11.96
C THR A 232 -1.62 5.25 -11.75
N PHE A 233 -0.64 5.86 -12.43
CA PHE A 233 -0.43 7.30 -12.44
C PHE A 233 -1.64 8.05 -12.99
N VAL A 234 -2.15 7.65 -14.16
CA VAL A 234 -3.29 8.32 -14.81
C VAL A 234 -4.55 8.20 -13.97
N VAL A 235 -4.86 7.02 -13.46
CA VAL A 235 -6.05 6.80 -12.62
C VAL A 235 -5.92 7.56 -11.29
N GLY A 236 -4.79 7.39 -10.59
CA GLY A 236 -4.56 8.05 -9.30
C GLY A 236 -4.58 9.58 -9.41
N SER A 237 -3.96 10.14 -10.45
CA SER A 237 -3.99 11.58 -10.69
C SER A 237 -5.38 12.10 -11.04
N SER A 238 -6.13 11.39 -11.88
CA SER A 238 -7.49 11.77 -12.26
C SER A 238 -8.41 11.81 -11.04
N ILE A 239 -8.30 10.81 -10.15
CA ILE A 239 -9.09 10.74 -8.91
C ILE A 239 -8.67 11.84 -7.93
N HIS A 240 -7.37 12.10 -7.81
CA HIS A 240 -6.88 13.18 -6.97
C HIS A 240 -7.39 14.53 -7.43
N VAL A 241 -7.20 14.89 -8.70
CA VAL A 241 -7.70 16.15 -9.27
C VAL A 241 -9.21 16.25 -9.13
N GLY A 242 -9.96 15.18 -9.41
CA GLY A 242 -11.41 15.14 -9.20
C GLY A 242 -11.80 15.41 -7.74
N THR A 243 -11.08 14.83 -6.78
CA THR A 243 -11.29 15.06 -5.35
C THR A 243 -10.98 16.51 -4.97
N LEU A 244 -9.92 17.11 -5.53
CA LEU A 244 -9.56 18.50 -5.28
C LEU A 244 -10.68 19.47 -5.70
N PHE A 245 -11.36 19.19 -6.81
CA PHE A 245 -12.45 20.03 -7.32
C PHE A 245 -13.81 19.74 -6.66
N ALA A 246 -14.05 18.52 -6.20
CA ALA A 246 -15.32 18.12 -5.60
C ALA A 246 -15.41 18.41 -4.09
N ALA A 247 -14.29 18.42 -3.38
CA ALA A 247 -14.30 18.59 -1.93
C ALA A 247 -14.58 20.05 -1.53
N PRO A 248 -15.57 20.31 -0.65
CA PRO A 248 -15.83 21.66 -0.16
C PRO A 248 -14.69 22.20 0.72
N SER A 249 -13.92 21.30 1.35
CA SER A 249 -12.79 21.62 2.21
C SER A 249 -11.76 20.48 2.18
N LEU A 250 -10.60 20.75 1.60
CA LEU A 250 -9.49 19.77 1.55
C LEU A 250 -8.94 19.46 2.95
N ARG A 251 -9.03 20.43 3.85
CA ARG A 251 -8.63 20.27 5.24
C ARG A 251 -9.44 19.16 5.90
N ASP A 252 -10.75 19.16 5.70
CA ASP A 252 -11.64 18.21 6.38
C ASP A 252 -11.46 16.79 5.83
N VAL A 253 -11.07 16.67 4.57
CA VAL A 253 -10.79 15.36 3.93
C VAL A 253 -9.40 14.84 4.34
N PHE A 254 -8.36 15.67 4.30
CA PHE A 254 -6.97 15.19 4.36
C PHE A 254 -6.20 15.51 5.63
N LEU A 255 -6.64 16.47 6.45
CA LEU A 255 -5.87 16.91 7.62
C LEU A 255 -6.38 16.23 8.89
N PRO A 256 -5.61 15.26 9.46
CA PRO A 256 -6.00 14.64 10.71
C PRO A 256 -5.88 15.60 11.91
N SER A 257 -6.68 15.32 12.94
CA SER A 257 -6.49 15.90 14.27
C SER A 257 -5.36 15.18 15.00
N VAL A 258 -4.45 15.98 15.58
CA VAL A 258 -3.40 15.47 16.47
C VAL A 258 -3.98 15.04 17.81
N ALA A 259 -5.01 15.74 18.30
CA ALA A 259 -5.68 15.40 19.53
C ALA A 259 -6.82 14.39 19.28
N PRO A 260 -7.06 13.44 20.21
CA PRO A 260 -8.25 12.59 20.17
C PRO A 260 -9.54 13.42 20.14
N ARG A 261 -10.52 12.99 19.36
CA ARG A 261 -11.83 13.65 19.19
C ARG A 261 -12.85 13.08 20.19
N ILE A 262 -12.67 13.41 21.47
CA ILE A 262 -13.48 12.89 22.58
C ILE A 262 -14.90 13.45 22.51
N GLY A 263 -15.90 12.58 22.56
CA GLY A 263 -17.32 12.95 22.55
C GLY A 263 -17.84 13.41 21.18
N GLU A 264 -17.02 13.33 20.12
CA GLU A 264 -17.47 13.49 18.75
C GLU A 264 -18.13 12.21 18.23
N ALA A 265 -18.84 12.32 17.11
CA ALA A 265 -19.49 11.18 16.48
C ALA A 265 -18.46 10.10 16.06
N PRO A 266 -18.81 8.80 16.15
CA PRO A 266 -17.87 7.69 15.91
C PRO A 266 -17.26 7.72 14.51
N GLU A 267 -18.04 8.11 13.50
CA GLU A 267 -17.58 8.25 12.12
C GLU A 267 -16.48 9.32 11.96
N LEU A 268 -16.48 10.39 12.76
CA LEU A 268 -15.41 11.39 12.72
C LEU A 268 -14.10 10.86 13.32
N ASN A 269 -14.20 9.94 14.28
CA ASN A 269 -13.05 9.22 14.81
C ASN A 269 -12.49 8.21 13.80
N VAL A 270 -13.37 7.52 13.05
CA VAL A 270 -12.97 6.64 11.93
C VAL A 270 -12.29 7.44 10.83
N LEU A 271 -12.83 8.62 10.46
CA LEU A 271 -12.18 9.55 9.54
C LEU A 271 -10.78 9.93 10.01
N ASN A 272 -10.65 10.32 11.28
CA ASN A 272 -9.35 10.70 11.86
C ASN A 272 -8.33 9.55 11.80
N LEU A 273 -8.77 8.31 12.04
CA LEU A 273 -7.92 7.12 11.92
C LEU A 273 -7.46 6.94 10.47
N LEU A 274 -8.37 6.96 9.49
CA LEU A 274 -8.05 6.81 8.07
C LEU A 274 -7.14 7.92 7.54
N GLN A 275 -7.31 9.16 8.03
CA GLN A 275 -6.44 10.28 7.69
C GLN A 275 -5.00 10.01 8.16
N TRP A 276 -4.81 9.63 9.42
CA TRP A 276 -3.49 9.25 9.93
C TRP A 276 -2.92 8.04 9.20
N ASP A 277 -3.75 7.04 8.90
CA ASP A 277 -3.31 5.85 8.19
C ASP A 277 -2.79 6.18 6.79
N ALA A 278 -3.52 7.02 6.05
CA ALA A 278 -3.10 7.52 4.74
C ALA A 278 -1.82 8.37 4.83
N VAL A 279 -1.73 9.28 5.81
CA VAL A 279 -0.54 10.14 6.03
C VAL A 279 0.71 9.29 6.24
N PHE A 280 0.67 8.29 7.11
CA PHE A 280 1.83 7.44 7.37
C PHE A 280 2.12 6.49 6.21
N ALA A 281 1.10 5.91 5.58
CA ALA A 281 1.29 4.99 4.45
C ALA A 281 1.92 5.69 3.24
N PHE A 282 1.35 6.82 2.79
CA PHE A 282 1.89 7.60 1.68
C PHE A 282 3.18 8.34 2.07
N GLY A 283 3.20 9.00 3.22
CA GLY A 283 4.33 9.81 3.66
C GLY A 283 5.61 8.99 3.84
N SER A 284 5.52 7.82 4.46
CA SER A 284 6.67 6.92 4.59
C SER A 284 7.13 6.37 3.25
N THR A 285 6.21 6.12 2.32
CA THR A 285 6.54 5.64 0.97
C THR A 285 7.23 6.71 0.14
N LEU A 286 6.72 7.94 0.12
CA LEU A 286 7.37 9.09 -0.53
C LEU A 286 8.76 9.32 0.06
N LEU A 287 8.91 9.22 1.39
CA LEU A 287 10.22 9.32 2.02
C LEU A 287 11.15 8.18 1.58
N ALA A 288 10.66 6.94 1.52
CA ALA A 288 11.44 5.79 1.11
C ALA A 288 11.91 5.88 -0.35
N THR A 289 11.14 6.50 -1.25
CA THR A 289 11.57 6.66 -2.65
C THR A 289 12.84 7.49 -2.81
N VAL A 290 13.22 8.30 -1.81
CA VAL A 290 14.52 9.02 -1.80
C VAL A 290 15.70 8.04 -1.83
N TRP A 291 15.56 6.83 -1.29
CA TRP A 291 16.59 5.78 -1.37
C TRP A 291 16.73 5.14 -2.75
N PHE A 292 15.86 5.47 -3.71
CA PHE A 292 16.02 5.06 -5.11
C PHE A 292 17.08 5.93 -5.82
N ALA A 293 17.42 7.09 -5.26
CA ALA A 293 18.44 7.97 -5.82
C ALA A 293 19.84 7.34 -5.75
N ARG A 294 20.62 7.54 -6.82
CA ARG A 294 22.03 7.11 -6.89
C ARG A 294 23.00 8.27 -6.67
N THR A 295 22.51 9.50 -6.76
CA THR A 295 23.29 10.73 -6.54
C THR A 295 22.50 11.70 -5.67
N THR A 296 23.19 12.63 -5.01
CA THR A 296 22.54 13.69 -4.22
C THR A 296 21.60 14.53 -5.07
N SER A 297 21.96 14.81 -6.33
CA SER A 297 21.09 15.55 -7.25
C SER A 297 19.79 14.80 -7.52
N GLN A 298 19.86 13.49 -7.79
CA GLN A 298 18.65 12.66 -7.96
C GLN A 298 17.81 12.63 -6.68
N ALA A 299 18.43 12.54 -5.50
CA ALA A 299 17.71 12.56 -4.22
C ALA A 299 16.94 13.87 -4.04
N LEU A 300 17.57 15.01 -4.34
CA LEU A 300 16.92 16.32 -4.29
C LEU A 300 15.79 16.44 -5.33
N THR A 301 15.97 15.92 -6.55
CA THR A 301 14.91 15.88 -7.56
C THR A 301 13.73 15.04 -7.11
N ILE A 302 13.95 13.87 -6.51
CA ILE A 302 12.89 13.02 -5.96
C ILE A 302 12.16 13.73 -4.81
N VAL A 303 12.88 14.39 -3.90
CA VAL A 303 12.26 15.18 -2.81
C VAL A 303 11.37 16.28 -3.38
N LEU A 304 11.89 17.07 -4.34
CA LEU A 304 11.12 18.13 -4.98
C LEU A 304 9.89 17.58 -5.71
N TRP A 305 10.05 16.48 -6.45
CA TRP A 305 8.94 15.80 -7.11
C TRP A 305 7.91 15.25 -6.12
N ASN A 306 8.33 14.66 -5.02
CA ASN A 306 7.41 14.14 -4.02
C ASN A 306 6.60 15.26 -3.38
N ILE A 307 7.18 16.46 -3.18
CA ILE A 307 6.46 17.62 -2.67
C ILE A 307 5.47 18.14 -3.72
N VAL A 308 5.95 18.51 -4.91
CA VAL A 308 5.14 19.14 -5.95
C VAL A 308 4.13 18.15 -6.54
N GLY A 309 4.58 16.95 -6.87
CA GLY A 309 3.75 15.87 -7.42
C GLY A 309 2.65 15.44 -6.47
N SER A 310 2.91 15.34 -5.16
CA SER A 310 1.84 14.97 -4.21
C SER A 310 0.74 16.02 -4.11
N VAL A 311 1.06 17.30 -4.36
CA VAL A 311 0.08 18.39 -4.38
C VAL A 311 -0.66 18.46 -5.72
N VAL A 312 0.04 18.26 -6.84
CA VAL A 312 -0.54 18.45 -8.19
C VAL A 312 -1.27 17.21 -8.68
N VAL A 313 -0.66 16.03 -8.54
CA VAL A 313 -1.18 14.76 -9.07
C VAL A 313 -1.56 13.77 -7.97
N GLY A 314 -1.36 14.13 -6.70
CA GLY A 314 -1.62 13.26 -5.57
C GLY A 314 -0.45 12.34 -5.22
N PRO A 315 -0.34 11.93 -3.94
CA PRO A 315 0.78 11.12 -3.44
C PRO A 315 0.87 9.76 -4.14
N GLY A 316 -0.26 9.09 -4.42
CA GLY A 316 -0.26 7.83 -5.16
C GLY A 316 0.39 7.96 -6.54
N ALA A 317 -0.06 8.91 -7.35
CA ALA A 317 0.51 9.12 -8.67
C ALA A 317 1.98 9.56 -8.59
N ALA A 318 2.35 10.41 -7.64
CA ALA A 318 3.73 10.81 -7.42
C ALA A 318 4.65 9.59 -7.14
N ILE A 319 4.21 8.66 -6.28
CA ILE A 319 4.91 7.40 -6.01
C ILE A 319 5.02 6.55 -7.27
N ALA A 320 3.92 6.39 -8.03
CA ALA A 320 3.92 5.62 -9.28
C ALA A 320 4.93 6.17 -10.29
N ALA A 321 5.06 7.50 -10.41
CA ALA A 321 6.03 8.13 -11.30
C ALA A 321 7.47 7.87 -10.86
N VAL A 322 7.78 7.95 -9.56
CA VAL A 322 9.13 7.64 -9.05
C VAL A 322 9.44 6.16 -9.18
N ALA A 323 8.46 5.28 -8.97
CA ALA A 323 8.59 3.84 -9.20
C ALA A 323 8.85 3.54 -10.69
N LEU A 324 8.11 4.16 -11.61
CA LEU A 324 8.32 4.03 -13.05
C LEU A 324 9.72 4.49 -13.47
N TRP A 325 10.17 5.64 -12.96
CA TRP A 325 11.54 6.12 -13.15
C TRP A 325 12.57 5.12 -12.61
N ARG A 326 12.31 4.50 -11.45
CA ARG A 326 13.17 3.46 -10.91
C ARG A 326 13.25 2.25 -11.83
N GLU A 327 12.11 1.77 -12.31
CA GLU A 327 12.07 0.61 -13.18
C GLU A 327 12.82 0.84 -14.50
N SER A 328 12.79 2.06 -15.05
CA SER A 328 13.44 2.34 -16.34
C SER A 328 14.95 2.23 -16.28
N TYR A 329 15.59 2.69 -15.20
CA TYR A 329 17.04 2.55 -15.08
C TYR A 329 17.46 1.13 -14.68
N LEU A 330 16.63 0.39 -13.94
CA LEU A 330 16.94 -1.02 -13.60
C LEU A 330 17.02 -1.93 -14.83
N HIS A 331 16.41 -1.51 -15.95
CA HIS A 331 16.39 -2.24 -17.22
C HIS A 331 17.19 -1.55 -18.33
N THR A 332 17.95 -0.49 -18.04
CA THR A 332 18.84 0.10 -19.04
C THR A 332 20.04 -0.83 -19.24
N GLU A 333 20.21 -1.34 -20.46
CA GLU A 333 21.34 -2.19 -20.82
C GLU A 333 22.66 -1.41 -20.65
N ILE A 334 23.64 -2.03 -19.99
CA ILE A 334 24.99 -1.49 -19.93
C ILE A 334 25.62 -1.76 -21.30
N PRO A 335 26.07 -0.73 -22.06
CA PRO A 335 26.70 -0.94 -23.36
C PRO A 335 27.86 -1.94 -23.26
N GLU A 336 27.90 -2.92 -24.16
CA GLU A 336 28.88 -4.03 -24.17
C GLU A 336 30.36 -3.58 -24.16
N GLU A 337 30.65 -2.33 -24.51
CA GLU A 337 32.00 -1.77 -24.52
C GLU A 337 32.70 -1.79 -23.15
N GLN A 338 31.96 -1.88 -22.03
CA GLN A 338 32.55 -2.00 -20.70
C GLN A 338 32.96 -3.44 -20.30
N ASN A 339 32.70 -4.44 -21.15
CA ASN A 339 33.04 -5.85 -20.86
C ASN A 339 34.34 -6.33 -21.54
N LYS A 340 35.09 -5.41 -22.17
CA LYS A 340 36.36 -5.72 -22.88
C LYS A 340 37.63 -5.25 -22.16
N SER A 341 37.54 -4.81 -20.90
CA SER A 341 38.69 -4.41 -20.06
C SER A 341 38.91 -5.36 -18.91
#